data_AF-A0A0L0SUP0-F1
#
_entry.id   AF-A0A0L0SUP0-F1
#
_cell.length_a   1.000
_cell.length_b   1.000
_cell.length_c   1.000
_cell.angle_alpha   90.00
_cell.angle_beta   90.00
_cell.angle_gamma   90.00
#
_symmetry.space_group_name_H-M   'P 1'
#
loop_
_entity.id
_entity.type
_entity.pdbx_description
1 polymer ?
#
loop_
_entity_poly.entity_id
_entity_poly.type
_entity_poly.pdbx_seq_one_letter_code
_entity_poly.pdbx_strand_id
1 'polypeptide(L)'
;MQEAVKGQIAQCPEMRDGDVFVTNHPSCGGSHLPDITVITPVFDQGRIIFFVASRGHHADIGGISPGSMPPNSKELWQEGAMIKSFKIVDQGRFQEQGIVDLLNAPGKTPVRPPIATCAKT
;
A
#
# COMPACT_ATOMS: atom_id res chain seq x y z
N MET A 1 1.56 9.13 -9.83
CA MET A 1 0.23 8.61 -9.40
C MET A 1 -0.61 8.06 -10.57
N GLN A 2 -0.47 8.53 -11.81
CA GLN A 2 -1.24 7.99 -12.96
C GLN A 2 -1.15 6.47 -13.13
N GLU A 3 0.03 5.87 -12.91
CA GLU A 3 0.22 4.43 -13.03
C GLU A 3 -0.49 3.66 -11.91
N ALA A 4 -0.68 4.28 -10.74
CA ALA A 4 -1.47 3.68 -9.67
C ALA A 4 -2.95 3.63 -10.03
N VAL A 5 -3.48 4.71 -10.63
CA VAL A 5 -4.86 4.73 -11.15
C VAL A 5 -5.05 3.67 -12.24
N LYS A 6 -4.17 3.62 -13.25
CA LYS A 6 -4.21 2.57 -14.29
C LYS A 6 -4.11 1.17 -13.70
N GLY A 7 -3.24 0.97 -12.71
CA GLY A 7 -3.09 -0.28 -11.99
C GLY A 7 -4.35 -0.72 -11.26
N GLN A 8 -5.13 0.21 -10.70
CA GLN A 8 -6.43 -0.12 -10.10
C GLN A 8 -7.50 -0.42 -11.16
N ILE A 9 -7.55 0.34 -12.26
CA ILE A 9 -8.46 0.05 -13.38
C ILE A 9 -8.24 -1.37 -13.92
N ALA A 10 -6.98 -1.81 -14.05
CA ALA A 10 -6.65 -3.14 -14.53
C ALA A 10 -6.99 -4.26 -13.53
N GLN A 11 -6.83 -4.01 -12.22
CA GLN A 11 -7.08 -5.01 -11.17
C GLN A 11 -8.55 -5.10 -10.74
N CYS A 12 -9.30 -4.02 -10.90
CA CYS A 12 -10.68 -3.88 -10.44
C CYS A 12 -11.56 -3.37 -11.59
N PRO A 13 -11.93 -4.22 -12.56
CA PRO A 13 -12.72 -3.79 -13.72
C PRO A 13 -14.17 -3.39 -13.35
N GLU A 14 -14.68 -3.87 -12.21
CA GLU A 14 -16.04 -3.61 -11.72
C GLU A 14 -16.03 -2.70 -10.49
N MET A 15 -15.68 -1.42 -10.69
CA MET A 15 -15.79 -0.41 -9.62
C MET A 15 -17.23 0.08 -9.47
N ARG A 16 -17.62 0.42 -8.24
CA ARG A 16 -18.94 0.97 -7.92
C ARG A 16 -18.81 2.35 -7.31
N ASP A 17 -19.89 3.12 -7.41
CA ASP A 17 -19.96 4.42 -6.72
C ASP A 17 -19.82 4.23 -5.21
N GLY A 18 -19.07 5.13 -4.58
CA GLY A 18 -18.67 5.03 -3.18
C GLY A 18 -17.55 4.03 -2.87
N ASP A 19 -16.95 3.37 -3.87
CA ASP A 19 -15.74 2.57 -3.66
C ASP A 19 -14.50 3.48 -3.50
N VAL A 20 -13.58 3.09 -2.62
CA VAL A 20 -12.26 3.71 -2.47
C VAL A 20 -11.21 2.62 -2.37
N PHE A 21 -10.10 2.80 -3.07
CA PHE A 21 -9.01 1.83 -3.14
C PHE A 21 -7.74 2.38 -2.52
N VAL A 22 -6.91 1.51 -1.95
CA VAL A 22 -5.59 1.84 -1.43
C VAL A 22 -4.52 0.92 -2.03
N THR A 23 -3.37 1.49 -2.38
CA THR A 23 -2.24 0.78 -2.99
C THR A 23 -0.91 1.48 -2.72
N ASN A 24 0.17 0.69 -2.62
CA ASN A 24 1.55 1.17 -2.57
C ASN A 24 2.54 0.22 -3.27
N HIS A 25 2.07 -0.95 -3.75
CA HIS A 25 2.95 -1.95 -4.35
C HIS A 25 3.56 -1.43 -5.68
N PRO A 26 4.86 -1.63 -5.94
CA PRO A 26 5.52 -1.13 -7.16
C PRO A 26 4.87 -1.61 -8.47
N SER A 27 4.44 -2.88 -8.52
CA SER A 27 3.70 -3.43 -9.67
C SER A 27 2.34 -2.77 -9.94
N CYS A 28 1.87 -1.93 -9.02
CA CYS A 28 0.57 -1.26 -9.06
C CYS A 28 0.75 0.26 -9.01
N GLY A 29 1.89 0.79 -9.48
CA GLY A 29 2.16 2.23 -9.58
C GLY A 29 2.66 2.90 -8.29
N GLY A 30 3.04 2.11 -7.29
CA GLY A 30 3.82 2.58 -6.13
C GLY A 30 5.23 3.00 -6.53
N SER A 31 5.76 4.06 -5.91
CA SER A 31 7.17 4.51 -6.06
C SER A 31 8.08 3.78 -5.08
N HIS A 32 7.67 3.73 -3.83
CA HIS A 32 8.26 2.98 -2.73
C HIS A 32 7.16 2.72 -1.70
N LEU A 33 7.30 1.68 -0.86
CA LEU A 33 6.22 1.24 0.02
C LEU A 33 5.67 2.31 0.98
N PRO A 34 6.48 3.22 1.53
CA PRO A 34 5.97 4.27 2.42
C PRO A 34 4.95 5.23 1.79
N ASP A 35 4.91 5.31 0.46
CA ASP A 35 3.97 6.12 -0.31
C ASP A 35 2.65 5.38 -0.53
N ILE A 36 1.71 5.54 0.40
CA ILE A 36 0.37 4.98 0.27
C ILE A 36 -0.49 5.89 -0.61
N THR A 37 -1.05 5.34 -1.69
CA THR A 37 -1.95 6.05 -2.61
C THR A 37 -3.39 5.58 -2.41
N VAL A 38 -4.29 6.53 -2.15
CA VAL A 38 -5.74 6.32 -2.07
C VAL A 38 -6.38 6.82 -3.36
N ILE A 39 -7.23 6.00 -3.98
CA ILE A 39 -7.84 6.24 -5.29
C ILE A 39 -9.35 6.11 -5.18
N THR A 40 -10.07 7.15 -5.58
CA THR A 40 -11.54 7.20 -5.60
C THR A 40 -12.03 7.40 -7.04
N PRO A 41 -12.70 6.41 -7.66
CA PRO A 41 -13.47 6.66 -8.88
C PRO A 41 -14.65 7.59 -8.58
N VAL A 42 -14.82 8.63 -9.39
CA VAL A 42 -15.95 9.55 -9.28
C VAL A 42 -16.97 9.23 -10.37
N PHE A 43 -18.21 8.98 -9.95
CA PHE A 43 -19.30 8.62 -10.83
C PHE A 43 -20.21 9.80 -11.13
N ASP A 44 -20.74 9.83 -12.35
CA ASP A 44 -21.91 10.62 -12.74
C ASP A 44 -22.79 9.76 -13.65
N GLN A 45 -24.10 9.74 -13.40
CA GLN A 45 -25.08 8.95 -14.16
C GLN A 45 -24.67 7.48 -14.39
N GLY A 46 -24.06 6.84 -13.39
CA GLY A 46 -23.64 5.44 -13.44
C GLY A 46 -22.36 5.16 -14.25
N ARG A 47 -21.60 6.20 -14.62
CA ARG A 47 -20.32 6.08 -15.33
C ARG A 47 -19.21 6.79 -14.57
N ILE A 48 -17.99 6.25 -14.62
CA ILE A 48 -16.82 6.93 -14.08
C ILE A 48 -16.47 8.10 -14.99
N ILE A 49 -16.40 9.31 -14.44
CA ILE A 49 -16.05 10.53 -15.16
C ILE A 49 -14.58 10.94 -14.93
N PHE A 50 -14.03 10.67 -13.75
CA PHE A 50 -12.61 10.85 -13.44
C PHE A 50 -12.22 10.07 -12.18
N PHE A 51 -10.94 10.13 -11.83
CA PHE A 51 -10.39 9.55 -10.61
C PHE A 51 -9.73 10.64 -9.76
N VAL A 52 -9.94 10.58 -8.45
CA VAL A 52 -9.16 11.35 -7.47
C VAL A 52 -8.10 10.42 -6.89
N ALA A 53 -6.85 10.87 -6.87
CA ALA A 53 -5.75 10.14 -6.23
C ALA A 53 -5.03 11.06 -5.24
N SER A 54 -4.90 10.60 -4.00
CA SER A 54 -4.12 11.24 -2.95
C SER A 54 -3.01 10.30 -2.50
N ARG A 55 -1.80 10.82 -2.27
CA ARG A 55 -0.67 10.03 -1.80
C ARG A 55 -0.08 10.67 -0.54
N GLY A 56 0.07 9.85 0.49
CA GLY A 56 0.72 10.23 1.75
C GLY A 56 2.00 9.44 1.95
N HIS A 57 3.06 10.13 2.33
CA HIS A 57 4.33 9.52 2.72
C HIS A 57 4.29 9.21 4.23
N HIS A 58 4.55 7.94 4.58
CA HIS A 58 4.59 7.50 5.98
C HIS A 58 6.03 7.31 6.41
N ALA A 59 6.40 7.76 7.61
CA ALA A 59 7.78 7.64 8.08
C ALA A 59 8.20 6.18 8.34
N ASP A 60 7.22 5.30 8.57
CA ASP A 60 7.39 3.87 8.84
C ASP A 60 6.16 3.11 8.34
N ILE A 61 6.37 1.90 7.82
CA ILE A 61 5.30 1.01 7.36
C ILE A 61 5.55 -0.46 7.74
N GLY A 62 6.35 -0.69 8.78
CA GLY A 62 6.61 -2.01 9.36
C GLY A 62 7.75 -2.79 8.70
N GLY A 63 8.74 -2.10 8.12
CA GLY A 63 9.93 -2.76 7.57
C GLY A 63 10.80 -3.45 8.62
N ILE A 64 11.86 -4.14 8.18
CA ILE A 64 12.80 -4.88 9.05
C ILE A 64 13.60 -3.99 10.01
N SER A 65 13.62 -2.68 9.76
CA SER A 65 14.21 -1.68 10.65
C SER A 65 13.31 -0.45 10.70
N PRO A 66 13.21 0.25 11.84
CA PRO A 66 12.44 1.48 11.93
C PRO A 66 12.85 2.50 10.87
N GLY A 67 11.85 3.19 10.33
CA GLY A 67 12.02 4.21 9.31
C GLY A 67 11.53 3.81 7.91
N SER A 68 11.63 4.75 6.99
CA SER A 68 10.92 4.72 5.71
C SER A 68 11.51 3.69 4.74
N MET A 69 12.84 3.70 4.56
CA MET A 69 13.53 2.81 3.60
C MET A 69 14.71 2.10 4.26
N PRO A 70 14.55 0.85 4.73
CA PRO A 70 15.64 0.06 5.28
C PRO A 70 16.76 -0.16 4.25
N PRO A 71 18.00 0.32 4.48
CA PRO A 71 19.07 0.25 3.48
C PRO A 71 19.59 -1.17 3.23
N ASN A 72 19.28 -2.10 4.14
CA ASN A 72 19.75 -3.48 4.10
C ASN A 72 18.71 -4.47 3.55
N SER A 73 17.56 -3.99 3.07
CA SER A 73 16.57 -4.83 2.39
C SER A 73 17.14 -5.48 1.14
N LYS A 74 16.81 -6.75 0.95
CA LYS A 74 17.13 -7.60 -0.21
C LYS A 74 15.88 -8.05 -0.94
N GLU A 75 14.74 -8.08 -0.23
CA GLU A 75 13.45 -8.52 -0.75
C GLU A 75 12.37 -7.51 -0.35
N LEU A 76 11.37 -7.32 -1.20
CA LEU A 76 10.34 -6.28 -0.98
C LEU A 76 9.55 -6.46 0.31
N TRP A 77 9.31 -7.71 0.74
CA TRP A 77 8.61 -7.99 2.01
C TRP A 77 9.36 -7.47 3.25
N GLN A 78 10.65 -7.17 3.11
CA GLN A 78 11.46 -6.60 4.19
C GLN A 78 11.24 -5.09 4.35
N GLU A 79 10.63 -4.43 3.37
CA GLU A 79 10.43 -2.98 3.35
C GLU A 79 9.09 -2.55 4.01
N GLY A 80 8.25 -3.50 4.41
CA GLY A 80 7.01 -3.24 5.16
C GLY A 80 5.74 -3.61 4.40
N ALA A 81 4.63 -2.91 4.67
CA ALA A 81 3.32 -3.31 4.15
C ALA A 81 3.26 -3.14 2.62
N MET A 82 2.78 -4.17 1.94
CA MET A 82 2.69 -4.22 0.47
C MET A 82 1.25 -4.45 0.05
N ILE A 83 0.61 -3.43 -0.50
CA ILE A 83 -0.79 -3.43 -0.88
C ILE A 83 -0.89 -3.23 -2.39
N LYS A 84 -1.28 -4.29 -3.10
CA LYS A 84 -1.51 -4.23 -4.55
C LYS A 84 -2.82 -3.52 -4.89
N SER A 85 -3.89 -3.95 -4.24
CA SER A 85 -5.20 -3.31 -4.26
C SER A 85 -5.96 -3.77 -3.03
N PHE A 86 -6.51 -2.81 -2.28
CA PHE A 86 -7.46 -3.10 -1.21
C PHE A 86 -8.58 -2.07 -1.30
N LYS A 87 -9.82 -2.56 -1.26
CA LYS A 87 -11.00 -1.69 -1.22
C LYS A 87 -11.21 -1.23 0.21
N ILE A 88 -10.69 -0.05 0.55
CA ILE A 88 -10.72 0.54 1.89
C ILE A 88 -12.10 1.13 2.24
N VAL A 89 -12.88 1.51 1.22
CA VAL A 89 -14.31 1.81 1.36
C VAL A 89 -15.06 1.00 0.31
N ASP A 90 -16.03 0.20 0.74
CA ASP A 90 -16.91 -0.58 -0.13
C ASP A 90 -18.29 0.03 -0.14
N GLN A 91 -18.64 0.72 -1.24
CA GLN A 91 -19.92 1.42 -1.41
C GLN A 91 -20.31 2.26 -0.17
N GLY A 92 -19.37 3.10 0.30
CA GLY A 92 -19.57 3.96 1.47
C GLY A 92 -19.27 3.32 2.84
N ARG A 93 -18.98 2.02 2.92
CA ARG A 93 -18.61 1.33 4.18
C ARG A 93 -17.09 1.20 4.34
N PHE A 94 -16.52 1.88 5.32
CA PHE A 94 -15.08 1.83 5.64
C PHE A 94 -14.68 0.45 6.19
N GLN A 95 -13.60 -0.12 5.65
CA GLN A 95 -13.08 -1.45 5.96
C GLN A 95 -11.89 -1.36 6.93
N GLU A 96 -12.14 -0.80 8.12
CA GLU A 96 -11.11 -0.47 9.11
C GLU A 96 -10.24 -1.67 9.50
N GLN A 97 -10.88 -2.78 9.90
CA GLN A 97 -10.14 -3.97 10.34
C GLN A 97 -9.22 -4.51 9.24
N GLY A 98 -9.69 -4.52 7.99
CA GLY A 98 -8.90 -5.02 6.87
C GLY A 98 -7.67 -4.19 6.58
N ILE A 99 -7.77 -2.86 6.65
CA ILE A 99 -6.57 -2.00 6.47
C ILE A 99 -5.62 -2.11 7.66
N VAL A 100 -6.14 -2.22 8.89
CA VAL A 100 -5.33 -2.44 10.11
C VAL A 100 -4.55 -3.75 9.99
N ASP A 101 -5.19 -4.83 9.54
CA ASP A 101 -4.55 -6.13 9.37
C ASP A 101 -3.45 -6.09 8.30
N LEU A 102 -3.69 -5.40 7.19
CA LEU A 102 -2.70 -5.22 6.12
C LEU A 102 -1.48 -4.43 6.59
N LEU A 103 -1.70 -3.33 7.32
CA LEU A 103 -0.62 -2.49 7.85
C LEU A 103 0.18 -3.18 8.96
N ASN A 104 -0.46 -4.07 9.75
CA ASN A 104 0.20 -4.84 10.80
C ASN A 104 0.84 -6.15 10.31
N ALA A 105 0.53 -6.60 9.09
CA ALA A 105 1.04 -7.86 8.55
C ALA A 105 2.59 -7.97 8.55
N PRO A 106 3.37 -6.92 8.20
CA PRO A 106 4.83 -6.99 8.23
C PRO A 106 5.40 -7.32 9.63
N GLY A 107 4.81 -6.72 10.69
CA GLY A 107 5.25 -6.94 12.07
C GLY A 107 5.02 -8.36 12.60
N LYS A 108 4.27 -9.19 11.87
CA LYS A 108 4.09 -10.62 12.18
C LYS A 108 5.19 -11.50 11.59
N THR A 109 6.01 -10.97 10.69
CA THR A 109 7.11 -11.71 10.07
C THR A 109 8.32 -11.66 10.99
N PRO A 110 8.94 -12.81 11.34
CA PRO A 110 10.14 -12.80 12.17
C PRO A 110 11.23 -12.01 11.46
N VAL A 111 11.64 -10.88 12.06
CA VAL A 111 12.81 -10.15 11.59
C VAL A 111 14.01 -11.07 11.86
N ARG A 112 14.66 -11.56 10.80
CA ARG A 112 15.89 -12.32 10.95
C ARG A 112 16.86 -11.41 11.72
N PRO A 113 17.40 -11.83 12.88
CA PRO A 113 18.38 -11.00 13.56
C PRO A 113 19.50 -10.70 12.57
N PRO A 114 20.06 -9.48 12.57
CA PRO A 114 21.23 -9.20 11.76
C PRO A 114 22.25 -10.30 12.04
N ILE A 115 22.84 -10.87 10.98
CA ILE A 115 23.98 -11.78 11.13
C ILE A 115 24.92 -11.07 12.09
N ALA A 116 25.21 -11.70 13.24
CA ALA A 116 26.14 -11.16 14.20
C ALA A 116 27.50 -11.03 13.50
N THR A 117 27.74 -9.90 12.84
CA THR A 117 29.07 -9.47 12.49
C THR A 117 29.73 -9.26 13.84
N CYS A 118 30.54 -10.25 14.21
CA CYS A 118 31.43 -10.22 15.36
C CYS A 118 31.98 -8.81 15.48
N ALA A 119 31.56 -8.08 16.52
CA ALA A 119 32.14 -6.79 16.85
C ALA A 119 33.63 -7.07 17.06
N LYS A 120 34.47 -6.64 16.11
CA LYS A 120 35.90 -6.64 16.32
C LYS A 120 36.16 -5.62 17.43
N THR A 121 36.43 -6.14 18.62
CA THR A 121 37.17 -5.46 19.69
C THR A 121 38.54 -5.03 19.18
#